data_AF-A0A069RN84-F1
#
_entry.id   AF-A0A069RN84-F1
#
_cell.length_a   1.000
_cell.length_b   1.000
_cell.length_c   1.000
_cell.angle_alpha   90.00
_cell.angle_beta   90.00
_cell.angle_gamma   90.00
#
_symmetry.space_group_name_H-M   'P 1'
#
loop_
_entity.id
_entity.type
_entity.pdbx_description
1 polymer ?
#
loop_
_entity_poly.entity_id
_entity_poly.type
_entity_poly.pdbx_seq_one_letter_code
_entity_poly.pdbx_strand_id
1 'polypeptide(L)'
;MAFVYNILGNLNPLSVIIVGIILTILICAVASMVSASRKYDSLYSDLERGKKNSSFSHGVLGLICQDYEQALSKGIVNINTQAIIEKHFSKQLSSLLTKERFVKKATSLMIIFGLLGTFYGLTLSIGKLVTLLTGSSSSQVFTGMDSVIDGLINSVQGMSIAFSTSLFGIASSIVLTFMSTIFEIGEKRNSLMTAIEEYLDNTLSSGDAKASTTYNPVQRTIGLESASGSAEIEKLISSLGSQLTNVASSIEFSTKSLSSSISKFDNSLNVFAENTRDFSEFNHHLKTNIQRMNVSFSDLADNISGNSKDITTGYKNLEQLSYSIERLSERIRGYDDGSDIQ
;
A
#
# COMPACT_ATOMS: atom_id res chain seq x y z
N MET A 1 1.88 18.82 -10.20
CA MET A 1 1.90 19.53 -8.89
C MET A 1 0.51 19.68 -8.27
N ALA A 2 -0.49 20.24 -8.98
CA ALA A 2 -1.84 20.45 -8.41
C ALA A 2 -2.59 19.16 -8.00
N PHE A 3 -2.46 18.06 -8.75
CA PHE A 3 -3.08 16.78 -8.43
C PHE A 3 -2.51 16.12 -7.16
N VAL A 4 -1.18 16.17 -6.99
CA VAL A 4 -0.49 15.63 -5.81
C VAL A 4 -0.82 16.44 -4.57
N TYR A 5 -0.95 17.77 -4.69
CA TYR A 5 -1.30 18.66 -3.59
C TYR A 5 -2.76 18.48 -3.11
N ASN A 6 -3.69 18.24 -4.05
CA ASN A 6 -5.10 18.00 -3.73
C ASN A 6 -5.30 16.62 -3.06
N ILE A 7 -4.55 15.60 -3.47
CA ILE A 7 -4.47 14.33 -2.74
C ILE A 7 -3.93 14.59 -1.33
N LEU A 8 -2.74 15.20 -1.19
CA LEU A 8 -2.08 15.44 0.10
C LEU A 8 -2.91 16.24 1.10
N GLY A 9 -3.72 17.19 0.65
CA GLY A 9 -4.55 18.06 1.50
C GLY A 9 -5.71 17.34 2.20
N ASN A 10 -6.18 16.20 1.67
CA ASN A 10 -7.24 15.37 2.25
C ASN A 10 -6.71 14.02 2.79
N LEU A 11 -5.39 13.82 2.81
CA LEU A 11 -4.80 12.60 3.35
C LEU A 11 -4.86 12.60 4.87
N ASN A 12 -5.16 11.44 5.42
CA ASN A 12 -4.87 11.13 6.80
C ASN A 12 -3.36 11.37 7.07
N PRO A 13 -2.96 12.04 8.17
CA PRO A 13 -1.56 12.40 8.44
C PRO A 13 -0.57 11.23 8.29
N LEU A 14 -1.01 10.00 8.54
CA LEU A 14 -0.17 8.80 8.42
C LEU A 14 0.04 8.36 6.96
N SER A 15 -0.95 8.51 6.07
CA SER A 15 -0.77 8.24 4.64
C SER A 15 0.24 9.22 4.03
N VAL A 16 0.24 10.49 4.47
CA VAL A 16 1.25 11.48 4.08
C VAL A 16 2.66 11.04 4.48
N ILE A 17 2.81 10.52 5.70
CA ILE A 17 4.11 10.01 6.19
C ILE A 17 4.60 8.84 5.34
N ILE A 18 3.73 7.88 5.02
CA ILE A 18 4.11 6.72 4.18
C ILE A 18 4.51 7.18 2.77
N VAL A 19 3.73 8.05 2.14
CA VAL A 19 4.08 8.64 0.83
C VAL A 19 5.41 9.39 0.92
N GLY A 20 5.65 10.16 1.99
CA GLY A 20 6.91 10.87 2.23
C GLY A 20 8.11 9.93 2.37
N ILE A 21 7.95 8.80 3.06
CA ILE A 21 8.98 7.76 3.17
C ILE A 21 9.27 7.15 1.79
N ILE A 22 8.23 6.79 1.03
CA ILE A 22 8.37 6.26 -0.34
C ILE A 22 9.13 7.24 -1.23
N LEU A 23 8.79 8.53 -1.16
CA LEU A 23 9.42 9.59 -1.95
C LEU A 23 10.88 9.81 -1.54
N THR A 24 11.18 9.75 -0.24
CA THR A 24 12.56 9.83 0.28
C THR A 24 13.40 8.64 -0.19
N ILE A 25 12.85 7.42 -0.13
CA ILE A 25 13.51 6.21 -0.63
C ILE A 25 13.78 6.33 -2.13
N LEU A 26 12.79 6.80 -2.90
CA LEU A 26 12.92 7.04 -4.34
C LEU A 26 14.09 7.98 -4.61
N ILE A 27 14.08 9.19 -4.05
CA ILE A 27 15.15 10.19 -4.25
C ILE A 27 16.52 9.63 -3.86
N CYS A 28 16.63 8.99 -2.69
CA CYS A 28 17.88 8.39 -2.23
C CYS A 28 18.38 7.28 -3.16
N ALA A 29 17.48 6.46 -3.72
CA ALA A 29 17.85 5.40 -4.65
C ALA A 29 18.30 5.98 -5.99
N VAL A 30 17.59 6.97 -6.54
CA VAL A 30 18.01 7.69 -7.76
C VAL A 30 19.37 8.36 -7.55
N ALA A 31 19.56 9.07 -6.44
CA ALA A 31 20.81 9.73 -6.12
C ALA A 31 21.96 8.73 -5.96
N SER A 32 21.71 7.59 -5.30
CA SER A 32 22.68 6.51 -5.14
C SER A 32 23.05 5.88 -6.48
N MET A 33 22.07 5.70 -7.36
CA MET A 33 22.25 5.18 -8.72
C MET A 33 23.13 6.08 -9.58
N VAL A 34 22.80 7.37 -9.66
CA VAL A 34 23.58 8.36 -10.40
C VAL A 34 24.99 8.49 -9.83
N SER A 35 25.11 8.57 -8.50
CA SER A 35 26.41 8.66 -7.83
C SER A 35 27.28 7.43 -8.07
N ALA A 36 26.68 6.24 -8.07
CA ALA A 36 27.40 5.00 -8.28
C ALA A 36 27.91 4.89 -9.72
N SER A 37 27.02 5.14 -10.69
CA SER A 37 27.37 5.18 -12.11
C SER A 37 28.54 6.14 -12.36
N ARG A 38 28.43 7.40 -11.92
CA ARG A 38 29.48 8.40 -12.13
C ARG A 38 30.83 7.98 -11.53
N LYS A 39 30.82 7.29 -10.39
CA LYS A 39 32.06 6.84 -9.75
C LYS A 39 32.72 5.70 -10.53
N TYR A 40 31.94 4.76 -11.06
CA TYR A 40 32.46 3.71 -11.95
C TYR A 40 32.98 4.29 -13.26
N ASP A 41 32.25 5.21 -13.88
CA ASP A 41 32.67 5.90 -15.10
C ASP A 41 33.98 6.70 -14.87
N SER A 42 34.11 7.35 -13.71
CA SER A 42 35.33 8.05 -13.31
C SER A 42 36.53 7.12 -13.09
N LEU A 43 36.32 5.95 -12.48
CA LEU A 43 37.37 4.94 -12.29
C LEU A 43 37.83 4.36 -13.62
N TYR A 44 36.89 4.11 -14.53
CA TYR A 44 37.19 3.62 -15.88
C TYR A 44 38.00 4.65 -16.68
N SER A 45 37.58 5.92 -16.65
CA SER A 45 38.35 7.02 -17.25
C SER A 45 39.75 7.16 -16.66
N ASP A 46 39.93 6.96 -15.35
CA ASP A 46 41.24 7.07 -14.70
C ASP A 46 42.15 5.89 -15.06
N LEU A 47 41.60 4.68 -15.20
CA LEU A 47 42.32 3.53 -15.74
C LEU A 47 42.86 3.80 -17.16
N GLU A 48 42.00 4.31 -18.04
CA GLU A 48 42.39 4.66 -19.42
C GLU A 48 43.46 5.77 -19.49
N ARG A 49 43.44 6.72 -18.54
CA ARG A 49 44.50 7.75 -18.41
C ARG A 49 45.78 7.16 -17.83
N GLY A 50 45.68 6.31 -16.82
CA GLY A 50 46.80 5.66 -16.16
C GLY A 50 47.56 4.71 -17.07
N LYS A 51 46.86 4.03 -17.99
CA LYS A 51 47.46 3.26 -19.10
C LYS A 51 48.46 4.07 -19.93
N LYS A 52 48.22 5.38 -20.11
CA LYS A 52 49.04 6.26 -20.97
C LYS A 52 50.15 6.99 -20.22
N ASN A 53 49.90 7.38 -18.97
CA ASN A 53 50.81 8.23 -18.20
C ASN A 53 51.50 7.51 -17.02
N SER A 54 51.29 6.20 -16.85
CA SER A 54 51.85 5.36 -15.78
C SER A 54 51.57 5.86 -14.35
N SER A 55 50.55 6.70 -14.18
CA SER A 55 50.15 7.28 -12.90
C SER A 55 48.63 7.32 -12.79
N PHE A 56 48.09 6.82 -11.68
CA PHE A 56 46.66 6.76 -11.40
C PHE A 56 46.26 7.87 -10.41
N SER A 57 45.18 8.60 -10.70
CA SER A 57 44.67 9.62 -9.76
C SER A 57 43.91 9.02 -8.58
N HIS A 58 43.34 7.83 -8.75
CA HIS A 58 42.64 7.10 -7.68
C HIS A 58 43.54 6.07 -7.02
N GLY A 59 43.72 6.23 -5.70
CA GLY A 59 44.55 5.35 -4.87
C GLY A 59 44.14 3.88 -4.90
N VAL A 60 42.90 3.55 -5.30
CA VAL A 60 42.42 2.18 -5.47
C VAL A 60 43.17 1.45 -6.58
N LEU A 61 43.30 2.09 -7.75
CA LEU A 61 44.00 1.51 -8.90
C LEU A 61 45.49 1.33 -8.61
N GLY A 62 46.11 2.31 -7.96
CA GLY A 62 47.51 2.22 -7.54
C GLY A 62 47.77 1.08 -6.56
N LEU A 63 46.88 0.88 -5.57
CA LEU A 63 47.02 -0.19 -4.59
C LEU A 63 46.79 -1.58 -5.18
N ILE A 64 45.91 -1.70 -6.17
CA ILE A 64 45.74 -2.94 -6.94
C ILE A 64 47.02 -3.26 -7.73
N CYS A 65 47.60 -2.29 -8.43
CA CYS A 65 48.84 -2.49 -9.18
C CYS A 65 49.99 -2.89 -8.25
N GLN A 66 50.14 -2.21 -7.10
CA GLN A 66 51.19 -2.52 -6.13
C GLN A 66 51.08 -3.93 -5.55
N ASP A 67 49.87 -4.39 -5.20
CA ASP A 67 49.64 -5.73 -4.64
C ASP A 67 49.89 -6.82 -5.72
N TYR A 68 49.61 -6.51 -7.00
CA TYR A 68 49.93 -7.37 -8.15
C TYR A 68 51.44 -7.46 -8.42
N GLU A 69 52.17 -6.32 -8.45
CA GLU A 69 53.63 -6.31 -8.58
C GLU A 69 54.32 -7.05 -7.43
N GLN A 70 53.79 -6.92 -6.21
CA GLN A 70 54.29 -7.65 -5.05
C GLN A 70 54.06 -9.17 -5.19
N ALA A 71 52.96 -9.59 -5.81
CA ALA A 71 52.68 -11.00 -6.09
C ALA A 71 53.62 -11.57 -7.17
N LEU A 72 53.91 -10.80 -8.22
CA LEU A 72 54.92 -11.12 -9.24
C LEU A 72 56.31 -11.27 -8.61
N SER A 73 56.70 -10.31 -7.78
CA SER A 73 58.01 -10.30 -7.09
C SER A 73 58.21 -11.49 -6.15
N LYS A 74 57.12 -12.11 -5.68
CA LYS A 74 57.15 -13.33 -4.85
C LYS A 74 57.24 -14.62 -5.64
N GLY A 75 57.31 -14.55 -6.98
CA GLY A 75 57.44 -15.71 -7.87
C GLY A 75 56.16 -16.55 -7.97
N ILE A 76 54.98 -15.96 -7.72
CA ILE A 76 53.70 -16.67 -7.83
C ILE A 76 53.35 -16.80 -9.31
N VAL A 77 53.43 -18.01 -9.86
CA VAL A 77 53.20 -18.30 -11.29
C VAL A 77 51.74 -18.14 -11.71
N ASN A 78 50.79 -18.32 -10.78
CA ASN A 78 49.36 -18.23 -11.05
C ASN A 78 48.72 -17.23 -10.08
N ILE A 79 48.76 -15.96 -10.45
CA ILE A 79 48.19 -14.87 -9.65
C ILE A 79 46.68 -14.86 -9.91
N ASN A 80 45.89 -14.97 -8.85
CA ASN A 80 44.45 -14.74 -8.93
C ASN A 80 44.18 -13.23 -8.97
N THR A 81 44.27 -12.64 -10.16
CA THR A 81 44.06 -11.20 -10.42
C THR A 81 42.69 -10.74 -9.92
N GLN A 82 41.66 -11.57 -10.12
CA GLN A 82 40.30 -11.29 -9.67
C GLN A 82 40.23 -11.10 -8.14
N ALA A 83 40.88 -11.96 -7.36
CA ALA A 83 40.90 -11.87 -5.90
C ALA A 83 41.59 -10.59 -5.40
N ILE A 84 42.64 -10.12 -6.07
CA ILE A 84 43.33 -8.88 -5.72
C ILE A 84 42.41 -7.67 -5.94
N ILE A 85 41.74 -7.61 -7.09
CA ILE A 85 40.85 -6.48 -7.40
C ILE A 85 39.64 -6.50 -6.45
N GLU A 86 39.01 -7.66 -6.19
CA GLU A 86 37.88 -7.78 -5.25
C GLU A 86 38.24 -7.37 -3.81
N LYS A 87 39.45 -7.71 -3.35
CA LYS A 87 39.97 -7.30 -2.03
C LYS A 87 40.05 -5.79 -1.89
N HIS A 88 40.57 -5.08 -2.89
CA HIS A 88 40.68 -3.61 -2.83
C HIS A 88 39.34 -2.91 -3.07
N PHE A 89 38.50 -3.45 -3.95
CA PHE A 89 37.13 -2.95 -4.17
C PHE A 89 36.28 -3.08 -2.89
N SER A 90 36.33 -4.22 -2.21
CA SER A 90 35.59 -4.41 -0.96
C SER A 90 36.07 -3.47 0.16
N LYS A 91 37.38 -3.21 0.25
CA LYS A 91 37.97 -2.37 1.30
C LYS A 91 37.78 -0.87 1.04
N GLN A 92 37.95 -0.41 -0.19
CA GLN A 92 37.98 1.03 -0.52
C GLN A 92 36.69 1.54 -1.17
N LEU A 93 35.94 0.66 -1.82
CA LEU A 93 34.67 0.95 -2.46
C LEU A 93 33.48 0.40 -1.64
N SER A 94 33.65 0.10 -0.35
CA SER A 94 32.58 -0.43 0.52
C SER A 94 31.30 0.43 0.48
N SER A 95 31.44 1.77 0.51
CA SER A 95 30.30 2.68 0.38
C SER A 95 29.59 2.56 -0.98
N LEU A 96 30.35 2.36 -2.06
CA LEU A 96 29.81 2.20 -3.41
C LEU A 96 29.04 0.87 -3.55
N LEU A 97 29.60 -0.21 -3.01
CA LEU A 97 28.94 -1.52 -2.94
C LEU A 97 27.67 -1.48 -2.08
N THR A 98 27.68 -0.70 -1.00
CA THR A 98 26.50 -0.48 -0.16
C THR A 98 25.41 0.26 -0.94
N LYS A 99 25.76 1.28 -1.74
CA LYS A 99 24.83 1.97 -2.63
C LYS A 99 24.22 1.03 -3.68
N GLU A 100 25.03 0.16 -4.29
CA GLU A 100 24.55 -0.85 -5.25
C GLU A 100 23.51 -1.78 -4.58
N ARG A 101 23.84 -2.29 -3.40
CA ARG A 101 22.93 -3.16 -2.62
C ARG A 101 21.66 -2.43 -2.20
N PHE A 102 21.77 -1.16 -1.80
CA PHE A 102 20.62 -0.33 -1.42
C PHE A 102 19.68 -0.14 -2.60
N VAL A 103 20.18 0.22 -3.79
CA VAL A 103 19.37 0.37 -5.01
C VAL A 103 18.62 -0.92 -5.33
N LYS A 104 19.28 -2.08 -5.29
CA LYS A 104 18.62 -3.38 -5.54
C LYS A 104 17.50 -3.68 -4.53
N LYS A 105 17.68 -3.29 -3.26
CA LYS A 105 16.67 -3.48 -2.21
C LYS A 105 15.58 -2.40 -2.22
N ALA A 106 15.86 -1.22 -2.77
CA ALA A 106 14.94 -0.09 -2.78
C ALA A 106 13.64 -0.44 -3.52
N THR A 107 13.70 -1.15 -4.65
CA THR A 107 12.51 -1.61 -5.38
C THR A 107 11.57 -2.43 -4.50
N SER A 108 12.10 -3.47 -3.85
CA SER A 108 11.32 -4.32 -2.94
C SER A 108 10.80 -3.54 -1.73
N LEU A 109 11.62 -2.62 -1.20
CA LEU A 109 11.24 -1.78 -0.08
C LEU A 109 10.06 -0.86 -0.43
N MET A 110 10.03 -0.27 -1.62
CA MET A 110 8.91 0.55 -2.09
C MET A 110 7.60 -0.24 -2.19
N ILE A 111 7.67 -1.48 -2.67
CA ILE A 111 6.49 -2.35 -2.73
C ILE A 111 5.99 -2.68 -1.32
N ILE A 112 6.89 -3.02 -0.39
CA ILE A 112 6.55 -3.33 1.00
C ILE A 112 5.91 -2.11 1.69
N PHE A 113 6.47 -0.91 1.53
CA PHE A 113 5.86 0.31 2.08
C PHE A 113 4.52 0.66 1.41
N GLY A 114 4.37 0.39 0.11
CA GLY A 114 3.09 0.52 -0.59
C GLY A 114 2.03 -0.43 -0.04
N LEU A 115 2.37 -1.70 0.23
CA LEU A 115 1.48 -2.65 0.89
C LEU A 115 1.16 -2.22 2.33
N LEU A 116 2.17 -1.78 3.08
CA LEU A 116 2.01 -1.30 4.46
C LEU A 116 0.98 -0.17 4.54
N GLY A 117 1.00 0.75 3.57
CA GLY A 117 0.00 1.82 3.44
C GLY A 117 -1.43 1.29 3.34
N THR A 118 -1.66 0.27 2.51
CA THR A 118 -2.98 -0.36 2.36
C THR A 118 -3.41 -1.04 3.65
N PHE A 119 -2.54 -1.88 4.23
CA PHE A 119 -2.85 -2.60 5.47
C PHE A 119 -3.21 -1.64 6.59
N TYR A 120 -2.44 -0.58 6.75
CA TYR A 120 -2.69 0.40 7.79
C TYR A 120 -4.01 1.16 7.55
N GLY A 121 -4.25 1.62 6.31
CA GLY A 121 -5.46 2.35 5.97
C GLY A 121 -6.73 1.52 6.08
N LEU A 122 -6.68 0.23 5.73
CA LEU A 122 -7.78 -0.71 5.94
C LEU A 122 -8.06 -0.93 7.42
N THR A 123 -7.03 -1.18 8.23
CA THR A 123 -7.19 -1.35 9.68
C THR A 123 -7.86 -0.13 10.33
N LEU A 124 -7.47 1.08 9.92
CA LEU A 124 -8.08 2.29 10.45
C LEU A 124 -9.54 2.46 9.99
N SER A 125 -9.83 2.15 8.73
CA SER A 125 -11.19 2.25 8.16
C SER A 125 -12.13 1.26 8.85
N ILE A 126 -11.67 0.03 9.10
CA ILE A 126 -12.39 -0.97 9.88
C ILE A 126 -12.59 -0.51 11.33
N GLY A 127 -11.56 0.04 11.97
CA GLY A 127 -11.66 0.56 13.34
C GLY A 127 -12.73 1.65 13.47
N LYS A 128 -12.74 2.63 12.56
CA LYS A 128 -13.77 3.68 12.50
C LYS A 128 -15.17 3.10 12.30
N LEU A 129 -15.31 2.12 11.41
CA LEU A 129 -16.57 1.44 11.16
C LEU A 129 -17.10 0.74 12.43
N VAL A 130 -16.24 0.02 13.15
CA VAL A 130 -16.61 -0.64 14.42
C VAL A 130 -17.03 0.37 15.48
N THR A 131 -16.35 1.51 15.59
CA THR A 131 -16.74 2.59 16.53
C THR A 131 -18.11 3.18 16.19
N LEU A 132 -18.39 3.41 14.90
CA LEU A 132 -19.69 3.91 14.46
C LEU A 132 -20.81 2.91 14.76
N LEU A 133 -20.58 1.63 14.48
CA LEU A 133 -21.56 0.57 14.72
C LEU A 133 -21.83 0.35 16.23
N THR A 134 -20.80 0.42 17.07
CA THR A 134 -20.97 0.26 18.53
C THR A 134 -21.57 1.51 19.19
N GLY A 135 -21.20 2.72 18.75
CA GLY A 135 -21.70 3.99 19.28
C GLY A 135 -23.17 4.29 18.96
N SER A 136 -23.71 3.70 17.89
CA SER A 136 -25.11 3.89 17.45
C SER A 136 -26.16 3.21 18.34
N SER A 137 -25.74 2.49 19.38
CA SER A 137 -26.62 1.73 20.30
C SER A 137 -27.35 2.61 21.34
N SER A 138 -27.12 3.92 21.37
CA SER A 138 -27.69 4.84 22.37
C SER A 138 -28.88 5.66 21.83
N SER A 139 -30.09 5.09 21.95
CA SER A 139 -31.44 5.71 21.99
C SER A 139 -31.89 6.77 20.96
N GLN A 140 -31.10 7.16 19.95
CA GLN A 140 -31.53 8.02 18.83
C GLN A 140 -31.29 7.34 17.49
N VAL A 141 -31.98 6.23 17.25
CA VAL A 141 -31.82 5.38 16.06
C VAL A 141 -32.24 6.10 14.77
N PHE A 142 -33.13 7.10 14.85
CA PHE A 142 -33.71 7.76 13.66
C PHE A 142 -32.90 8.94 13.11
N THR A 143 -32.12 9.63 13.94
CA THR A 143 -31.14 10.66 13.55
C THR A 143 -29.72 10.09 13.39
N GLY A 144 -29.48 8.87 13.89
CA GLY A 144 -28.19 8.18 13.77
C GLY A 144 -27.95 7.54 12.40
N MET A 145 -28.98 7.27 11.60
CA MET A 145 -28.80 6.49 10.36
C MET A 145 -28.03 7.24 9.27
N ASP A 146 -28.34 8.53 9.04
CA ASP A 146 -27.58 9.38 8.11
C ASP A 146 -26.12 9.51 8.59
N SER A 147 -25.90 9.59 9.90
CA SER A 147 -24.54 9.62 10.48
C SER A 147 -23.78 8.30 10.32
N VAL A 148 -24.48 7.16 10.29
CA VAL A 148 -23.90 5.84 10.02
C VAL A 148 -23.56 5.72 8.54
N ILE A 149 -24.44 6.16 7.62
CA ILE A 149 -24.17 6.18 6.18
C ILE A 149 -23.00 7.10 5.87
N ASP A 150 -22.98 8.33 6.40
CA ASP A 150 -21.85 9.26 6.25
C ASP A 150 -20.56 8.68 6.83
N GLY A 151 -20.64 8.00 7.97
CA GLY A 151 -19.51 7.32 8.57
C GLY A 151 -18.97 6.16 7.72
N LEU A 152 -19.85 5.44 7.03
CA LEU A 152 -19.52 4.40 6.06
C LEU A 152 -18.87 4.97 4.81
N ILE A 153 -19.43 6.04 4.23
CA ILE A 153 -18.85 6.75 3.08
C ILE A 153 -17.44 7.26 3.44
N ASN A 154 -17.28 7.87 4.61
CA ASN A 154 -15.98 8.32 5.10
C ASN A 154 -14.98 7.16 5.29
N SER A 155 -15.43 5.99 5.76
CA SER A 155 -14.58 4.79 5.89
C SER A 155 -14.14 4.26 4.51
N VAL A 156 -15.07 4.17 3.56
CA VAL A 156 -14.79 3.75 2.17
C VAL A 156 -13.84 4.74 1.48
N GLN A 157 -14.02 6.04 1.70
CA GLN A 157 -13.11 7.06 1.19
C GLN A 157 -11.70 6.93 1.79
N GLY A 158 -11.60 6.61 3.09
CA GLY A 158 -10.34 6.31 3.76
C GLY A 158 -9.62 5.09 3.17
N MET A 159 -10.37 4.06 2.78
CA MET A 159 -9.84 2.89 2.07
C MET A 159 -9.34 3.26 0.65
N SER A 160 -10.06 4.09 -0.09
CA SER A 160 -9.64 4.56 -1.42
C SER A 160 -8.31 5.34 -1.38
N ILE A 161 -8.12 6.16 -0.36
CA ILE A 161 -6.87 6.88 -0.09
C ILE A 161 -5.71 5.90 0.19
N ALA A 162 -5.95 4.86 0.99
CA ALA A 162 -4.96 3.84 1.29
C ALA A 162 -4.52 3.06 0.03
N PHE A 163 -5.49 2.70 -0.82
CA PHE A 163 -5.24 2.08 -2.12
C PHE A 163 -4.41 2.98 -3.04
N SER A 164 -4.72 4.26 -3.11
CA SER A 164 -3.98 5.24 -3.93
C SER A 164 -2.52 5.36 -3.48
N THR A 165 -2.26 5.29 -2.18
CA THR A 165 -0.90 5.27 -1.60
C THR A 165 -0.11 4.02 -2.05
N SER A 166 -0.78 2.87 -2.11
CA SER A 166 -0.20 1.62 -2.60
C SER A 166 0.14 1.69 -4.08
N LEU A 167 -0.80 2.20 -4.89
CA LEU A 167 -0.60 2.39 -6.31
C LEU A 167 0.57 3.33 -6.59
N PHE A 168 0.72 4.38 -5.78
CA PHE A 168 1.89 5.27 -5.85
C PHE A 168 3.21 4.52 -5.55
N GLY A 169 3.24 3.67 -4.53
CA GLY A 169 4.41 2.86 -4.19
C GLY A 169 4.79 1.89 -5.32
N ILE A 170 3.81 1.20 -5.90
CA ILE A 170 4.01 0.27 -7.01
C ILE A 170 4.46 1.04 -8.27
N ALA A 171 3.76 2.10 -8.65
CA ALA A 171 4.11 2.91 -9.82
C ALA A 171 5.53 3.46 -9.71
N SER A 172 5.91 3.95 -8.53
CA SER A 172 7.26 4.47 -8.30
C SER A 172 8.32 3.35 -8.31
N SER A 173 7.98 2.12 -7.86
CA SER A 173 8.87 0.96 -7.98
C SER A 173 9.11 0.53 -9.43
N ILE A 174 8.09 0.68 -10.29
CA ILE A 174 8.21 0.42 -11.74
C ILE A 174 9.19 1.43 -12.35
N VAL A 175 9.03 2.73 -12.06
CA VAL A 175 9.95 3.78 -12.52
C VAL A 175 11.38 3.50 -12.05
N LEU A 176 11.56 3.13 -10.78
CA LEU A 176 12.88 2.80 -10.23
C LEU A 176 13.48 1.56 -10.89
N THR A 177 12.67 0.56 -11.23
CA THR A 177 13.11 -0.65 -11.94
C THR A 177 13.61 -0.31 -13.33
N PHE A 178 12.84 0.46 -14.12
CA PHE A 178 13.27 0.93 -15.43
C PHE A 178 14.57 1.73 -15.34
N MET A 179 14.68 2.63 -14.37
CA MET A 179 15.91 3.38 -14.18
C MET A 179 17.08 2.47 -13.77
N SER A 180 16.81 1.44 -12.97
CA SER A 180 17.82 0.45 -12.61
C SER A 180 18.35 -0.36 -13.77
N THR A 181 17.50 -0.65 -14.74
CA THR A 181 17.93 -1.25 -16.01
C THR A 181 18.77 -0.26 -16.82
N ILE A 182 18.33 1.00 -16.96
CA ILE A 182 19.07 2.01 -17.77
C ILE A 182 20.48 2.28 -17.24
N PHE A 183 20.68 2.30 -15.92
CA PHE A 183 21.99 2.61 -15.34
C PHE A 183 22.92 1.40 -15.17
N GLU A 184 22.37 0.17 -15.16
CA GLU A 184 23.09 -1.11 -15.14
C GLU A 184 24.44 -1.08 -14.38
N ILE A 185 24.38 -0.67 -13.11
CA ILE A 185 25.57 -0.44 -12.27
C ILE A 185 26.42 -1.71 -12.14
N GLY A 186 25.78 -2.88 -12.12
CA GLY A 186 26.45 -4.18 -12.07
C GLY A 186 27.30 -4.44 -13.32
N GLU A 187 26.79 -4.08 -14.50
CA GLU A 187 27.54 -4.22 -15.75
C GLU A 187 28.74 -3.28 -15.77
N LYS A 188 28.55 -2.00 -15.42
CA LYS A 188 29.66 -1.03 -15.31
C LYS A 188 30.78 -1.50 -14.38
N ARG A 189 30.41 -2.12 -13.25
CA ARG A 189 31.39 -2.71 -12.31
C ARG A 189 32.14 -3.87 -12.95
N ASN A 190 31.43 -4.79 -13.61
CA ASN A 190 32.05 -5.94 -14.28
C ASN A 190 32.96 -5.51 -15.43
N SER A 191 32.52 -4.57 -16.27
CA SER A 191 33.35 -4.01 -17.35
C SER A 191 34.61 -3.34 -16.82
N LEU A 192 34.51 -2.58 -15.72
CA LEU A 192 35.69 -2.00 -15.06
C LEU A 192 36.63 -3.08 -14.51
N MET A 193 36.10 -4.11 -13.87
CA MET A 193 36.87 -5.24 -13.33
C MET A 193 37.68 -5.92 -14.43
N THR A 194 37.03 -6.28 -15.53
CA THR A 194 37.66 -6.90 -16.70
C THR A 194 38.72 -5.98 -17.32
N ALA A 195 38.47 -4.68 -17.42
CA ALA A 195 39.44 -3.73 -17.96
C ALA A 195 40.68 -3.57 -17.06
N ILE A 196 40.52 -3.65 -15.74
CA ILE A 196 41.65 -3.65 -14.78
C ILE A 196 42.45 -4.93 -14.93
N GLU A 197 41.79 -6.08 -15.00
CA GLU A 197 42.43 -7.39 -15.20
C GLU A 197 43.26 -7.42 -16.48
N GLU A 198 42.68 -7.01 -17.60
CA GLU A 198 43.38 -6.91 -18.89
C GLU A 198 44.61 -5.98 -18.80
N TYR A 199 44.50 -4.86 -18.07
CA TYR A 199 45.62 -3.95 -17.89
C TYR A 199 46.79 -4.59 -17.12
N LEU A 200 46.50 -5.29 -16.02
CA LEU A 200 47.50 -5.94 -15.18
C LEU A 200 48.21 -7.07 -15.94
N ASP A 201 47.44 -7.91 -16.63
CA ASP A 201 47.99 -9.05 -17.38
C ASP A 201 48.79 -8.60 -18.61
N ASN A 202 48.34 -7.57 -19.34
CA ASN A 202 49.06 -7.12 -20.53
C ASN A 202 50.28 -6.24 -20.19
N THR A 203 50.20 -5.39 -19.17
CA THR A 203 51.24 -4.36 -18.92
C THR A 203 52.26 -4.82 -17.89
N LEU A 204 51.82 -5.43 -16.79
CA LEU A 204 52.71 -5.81 -15.69
C LEU A 204 53.28 -7.22 -15.90
N SER A 205 52.47 -8.21 -16.31
CA SER A 205 52.99 -9.56 -16.56
C SER A 205 53.91 -9.63 -17.80
N SER A 206 53.69 -8.79 -18.82
CA SER A 206 54.61 -8.70 -19.98
C SER A 206 55.94 -7.98 -19.67
N GLY A 207 56.02 -7.24 -18.56
CA GLY A 207 57.23 -6.52 -18.14
C GLY A 207 58.36 -7.45 -17.71
N ASP A 208 58.03 -8.54 -17.01
CA ASP A 208 58.98 -9.55 -16.53
C ASP A 208 59.12 -10.75 -17.50
N ALA A 209 58.21 -10.92 -18.46
CA ALA A 209 58.19 -12.04 -19.40
C ALA A 209 59.05 -11.84 -20.68
N LYS A 210 60.08 -10.99 -20.65
CA LYS A 210 61.10 -10.97 -21.73
C LYS A 210 62.15 -12.08 -21.61
N ALA A 211 62.12 -12.87 -20.54
CA ALA A 211 63.02 -14.01 -20.34
C ALA A 211 62.23 -15.30 -20.11
N SER A 212 61.36 -15.68 -21.04
CA SER A 212 61.27 -17.07 -21.56
C SER A 212 60.02 -17.21 -22.42
N THR A 213 60.29 -17.61 -23.67
CA THR A 213 59.34 -18.18 -24.62
C THR A 213 58.38 -17.18 -25.25
N THR A 214 58.63 -16.94 -26.53
CA THR A 214 57.65 -16.58 -27.57
C THR A 214 56.27 -17.20 -27.30
N TYR A 215 55.40 -16.44 -26.65
CA TYR A 215 53.96 -16.68 -26.68
C TYR A 215 53.36 -15.66 -27.65
N ASN A 216 53.02 -16.14 -28.84
CA ASN A 216 52.32 -15.38 -29.87
C ASN A 216 50.95 -14.89 -29.33
N PRO A 217 50.68 -13.57 -29.27
CA PRO A 217 49.35 -13.07 -28.90
C PRO A 217 48.28 -13.28 -29.99
N VAL A 218 48.63 -13.86 -31.13
CA VAL A 218 47.68 -14.10 -32.25
C VAL A 218 46.88 -15.40 -32.09
N GLN A 219 47.28 -16.34 -31.23
CA GLN A 219 46.56 -17.60 -31.06
C GLN A 219 45.41 -17.58 -30.03
N ARG A 220 45.20 -16.47 -29.31
CA ARG A 220 44.07 -16.36 -28.34
C ARG A 220 42.87 -15.56 -28.85
N THR A 221 42.95 -15.00 -30.07
CA THR A 221 41.84 -14.26 -30.67
C THR A 221 40.99 -15.13 -31.62
N ILE A 222 41.46 -16.32 -32.01
CA ILE A 222 40.66 -17.31 -32.77
C ILE A 222 40.89 -18.72 -32.19
N GLY A 223 40.92 -18.81 -30.86
CA GLY A 223 40.74 -20.07 -30.13
C GLY A 223 39.25 -20.35 -30.02
N LEU A 224 38.59 -20.50 -31.17
CA LEU A 224 37.30 -21.17 -31.28
C LEU A 224 37.58 -22.63 -30.90
N GLU A 225 37.57 -22.94 -29.60
CA GLU A 225 37.04 -24.23 -29.15
C GLU A 225 35.55 -24.22 -29.52
N SER A 226 35.32 -24.47 -30.80
CA SER A 226 34.08 -24.80 -31.45
C SER A 226 33.56 -26.12 -30.88
N ALA A 227 33.02 -26.07 -29.67
CA ALA A 227 32.13 -27.09 -29.11
C ALA A 227 31.36 -26.57 -27.89
N SER A 228 31.93 -25.63 -27.12
CA SER A 228 31.35 -25.24 -25.82
C SER A 228 30.78 -23.82 -25.76
N GLY A 229 31.27 -22.88 -26.59
CA GLY A 229 30.79 -21.50 -26.59
C GLY A 229 29.37 -21.32 -27.12
N SER A 230 28.98 -22.11 -28.13
CA SER A 230 27.58 -22.13 -28.61
C SER A 230 26.66 -22.76 -27.58
N ALA A 231 27.09 -23.84 -26.91
CA ALA A 231 26.30 -24.52 -25.90
C ALA A 231 26.07 -23.66 -24.63
N GLU A 232 27.06 -22.86 -24.23
CA GLU A 232 26.95 -21.94 -23.09
C GLU A 232 26.04 -20.73 -23.41
N ILE A 233 26.17 -20.17 -24.62
CA ILE A 233 25.29 -19.08 -25.11
C ILE A 233 23.86 -19.60 -25.30
N GLU A 234 23.67 -20.81 -25.82
CA GLU A 234 22.37 -21.46 -25.99
C GLU A 234 21.73 -21.81 -24.64
N LYS A 235 22.54 -22.21 -23.63
CA LYS A 235 22.10 -22.33 -22.23
C LYS A 235 21.71 -21.00 -21.61
N LEU A 236 22.46 -19.92 -21.88
CA LEU A 236 22.14 -18.59 -21.36
C LEU A 236 20.85 -18.05 -22.01
N ILE A 237 20.68 -18.19 -23.32
CA ILE A 237 19.46 -17.77 -24.04
C ILE A 237 18.25 -18.59 -23.59
N SER A 238 18.38 -19.91 -23.41
CA SER A 238 17.30 -20.75 -22.90
C SER A 238 16.98 -20.48 -21.43
N SER A 239 18.00 -20.22 -20.60
CA SER A 239 17.82 -19.77 -19.21
C SER A 239 17.12 -18.42 -19.14
N LEU A 240 17.53 -17.44 -19.95
CA LEU A 240 16.89 -16.12 -20.02
C LEU A 240 15.45 -16.23 -20.54
N GLY A 241 15.23 -17.05 -21.58
CA GLY A 241 13.91 -17.32 -22.14
C GLY A 241 12.97 -17.98 -21.13
N SER A 242 13.46 -18.95 -20.36
CA SER A 242 12.68 -19.60 -19.30
C SER A 242 12.38 -18.65 -18.13
N GLN A 243 13.33 -17.81 -17.72
CA GLN A 243 13.10 -16.78 -16.70
C GLN A 243 12.09 -15.72 -17.17
N LEU A 244 12.19 -15.25 -18.41
CA LEU A 244 11.22 -14.31 -18.98
C LEU A 244 9.83 -14.94 -19.09
N THR A 245 9.75 -16.22 -19.46
CA THR A 245 8.47 -16.96 -19.52
C THR A 245 7.86 -17.14 -18.13
N ASN A 246 8.68 -17.45 -17.11
CA ASN A 246 8.23 -17.57 -15.73
C ASN A 246 7.75 -16.22 -15.16
N VAL A 247 8.44 -15.13 -15.48
CA VAL A 247 8.02 -13.77 -15.10
C VAL A 247 6.72 -13.40 -15.82
N ALA A 248 6.61 -13.64 -17.13
CA ALA A 248 5.39 -13.37 -17.90
C ALA A 248 4.19 -14.19 -17.38
N SER A 249 4.40 -15.47 -17.08
CA SER A 249 3.39 -16.34 -16.45
C SER A 249 2.97 -15.84 -15.07
N SER A 250 3.93 -15.40 -14.24
CA SER A 250 3.65 -14.85 -12.91
C SER A 250 2.87 -13.53 -13.00
N ILE A 251 3.18 -12.70 -14.00
CA ILE A 251 2.44 -11.46 -14.29
C ILE A 251 1.03 -11.78 -14.79
N GLU A 252 0.86 -12.76 -15.69
CA GLU A 252 -0.46 -13.18 -16.16
C GLU A 252 -1.32 -13.69 -15.01
N PHE A 253 -0.77 -14.56 -14.16
CA PHE A 253 -1.45 -15.09 -12.98
C PHE A 253 -1.84 -13.98 -12.00
N SER A 254 -0.92 -13.06 -11.70
CA SER A 254 -1.17 -11.91 -10.82
C SER A 254 -2.25 -10.99 -11.39
N THR A 255 -2.22 -10.75 -12.71
CA THR A 255 -3.22 -9.92 -13.41
C THR A 255 -4.60 -10.55 -13.38
N LYS A 256 -4.71 -11.87 -13.63
CA LYS A 256 -5.96 -12.62 -13.50
C LYS A 256 -6.49 -12.59 -12.07
N SER A 257 -5.62 -12.80 -11.08
CA SER A 257 -6.00 -12.81 -9.66
C SER A 257 -6.49 -11.43 -9.21
N LEU A 258 -5.82 -10.35 -9.64
CA LEU A 258 -6.24 -8.97 -9.41
C LEU A 258 -7.58 -8.66 -10.09
N SER A 259 -7.73 -9.03 -11.35
CA SER A 259 -8.99 -8.85 -12.09
C SER A 259 -10.15 -9.60 -11.45
N SER A 260 -9.92 -10.83 -10.96
CA SER A 260 -10.92 -11.61 -10.22
C SER A 260 -11.29 -10.94 -8.90
N SER A 261 -10.30 -10.40 -8.19
CA SER A 261 -10.52 -9.67 -6.93
C SER A 261 -11.31 -8.39 -7.16
N ILE A 262 -11.02 -7.64 -8.22
CA ILE A 262 -11.76 -6.44 -8.62
C ILE A 262 -13.21 -6.81 -8.93
N SER A 263 -13.46 -7.85 -9.71
CA SER A 263 -14.82 -8.28 -10.04
C SER A 263 -15.62 -8.74 -8.81
N LYS A 264 -14.99 -9.48 -7.88
CA LYS A 264 -15.63 -9.86 -6.62
C LYS A 264 -15.91 -8.65 -5.73
N PHE A 265 -15.00 -7.69 -5.68
CA PHE A 265 -15.18 -6.46 -4.91
C PHE A 265 -16.30 -5.60 -5.48
N ASP A 266 -16.37 -5.45 -6.81
CA ASP A 266 -17.44 -4.74 -7.49
C ASP A 266 -18.81 -5.39 -7.21
N ASN A 267 -18.88 -6.72 -7.25
CA ASN A 267 -20.10 -7.45 -6.90
C ASN A 267 -20.49 -7.22 -5.42
N SER A 268 -19.54 -7.29 -4.50
CA SER A 268 -19.79 -6.95 -3.09
C SER A 268 -20.25 -5.51 -2.89
N LEU A 269 -19.74 -4.54 -3.67
CA LEU A 269 -20.21 -3.15 -3.63
C LEU A 269 -21.63 -3.01 -4.15
N ASN A 270 -21.99 -3.70 -5.22
CA ASN A 270 -23.35 -3.70 -5.74
C ASN A 270 -24.33 -4.30 -4.73
N VAL A 271 -24.00 -5.46 -4.13
CA VAL A 271 -24.80 -6.08 -3.07
C VAL A 271 -24.90 -5.17 -1.84
N PHE A 272 -23.82 -4.49 -1.47
CA PHE A 272 -23.84 -3.55 -0.35
C PHE A 272 -24.72 -2.32 -0.63
N ALA A 273 -24.64 -1.77 -1.85
CA ALA A 273 -25.46 -0.63 -2.27
C ALA A 273 -26.95 -1.00 -2.29
N GLU A 274 -27.29 -2.18 -2.81
CA GLU A 274 -28.66 -2.72 -2.81
C GLU A 274 -29.19 -2.86 -1.38
N ASN A 275 -28.45 -3.54 -0.50
CA ASN A 275 -28.83 -3.68 0.91
C ASN A 275 -28.97 -2.33 1.63
N THR A 276 -28.10 -1.36 1.34
CA THR A 276 -28.18 -0.02 1.93
C THR A 276 -29.45 0.70 1.49
N ARG A 277 -29.83 0.56 0.21
CA ARG A 277 -31.07 1.13 -0.33
C ARG A 277 -32.30 0.48 0.29
N ASP A 278 -32.33 -0.85 0.35
CA ASP A 278 -33.45 -1.61 0.93
C ASP A 278 -33.61 -1.29 2.43
N PHE A 279 -32.49 -1.12 3.15
CA PHE A 279 -32.50 -0.70 4.55
C PHE A 279 -33.00 0.74 4.73
N SER A 280 -32.68 1.64 3.79
CA SER A 280 -33.22 3.01 3.77
C SER A 280 -34.74 3.00 3.54
N GLU A 281 -35.23 2.17 2.63
CA GLU A 281 -36.66 2.00 2.36
C GLU A 281 -37.39 1.43 3.59
N PHE A 282 -36.84 0.39 4.21
CA PHE A 282 -37.33 -0.15 5.48
C PHE A 282 -37.41 0.93 6.58
N ASN A 283 -36.37 1.77 6.70
CA ASN A 283 -36.36 2.87 7.66
C ASN A 283 -37.47 3.90 7.35
N HIS A 284 -37.68 4.26 6.08
CA HIS A 284 -38.77 5.15 5.70
C HIS A 284 -40.14 4.57 6.07
N HIS A 285 -40.36 3.26 5.87
CA HIS A 285 -41.56 2.57 6.31
C HIS A 285 -41.72 2.57 7.84
N LEU A 286 -40.65 2.32 8.60
CA LEU A 286 -40.68 2.43 10.06
C LEU A 286 -41.06 3.83 10.52
N LYS A 287 -40.51 4.89 9.91
CA LYS A 287 -40.87 6.28 10.22
C LYS A 287 -42.37 6.50 10.07
N THR A 288 -42.88 6.07 8.92
CA THR A 288 -44.28 6.24 8.53
C THR A 288 -45.20 5.47 9.48
N ASN A 289 -44.81 4.25 9.86
CA ASN A 289 -45.56 3.43 10.80
C ASN A 289 -45.57 4.04 12.20
N ILE A 290 -44.43 4.55 12.70
CA ILE A 290 -44.37 5.23 14.00
C ILE A 290 -45.23 6.49 13.98
N GLN A 291 -45.20 7.28 12.91
CA GLN A 291 -46.06 8.46 12.76
C GLN A 291 -47.53 8.09 12.77
N ARG A 292 -47.94 7.07 12.00
CA ARG A 292 -49.31 6.58 11.98
C ARG A 292 -49.74 6.06 13.35
N MET A 293 -48.88 5.31 14.02
CA MET A 293 -49.12 4.78 15.35
C MET A 293 -49.27 5.91 16.37
N ASN A 294 -48.48 6.98 16.26
CA ASN A 294 -48.61 8.16 17.12
C ASN A 294 -49.96 8.87 16.92
N VAL A 295 -50.42 9.02 15.67
CA VAL A 295 -51.76 9.55 15.37
C VAL A 295 -52.84 8.63 15.96
N SER A 296 -52.75 7.32 15.75
CA SER A 296 -53.72 6.37 16.31
C SER A 296 -53.73 6.36 17.84
N PHE A 297 -52.59 6.54 18.51
CA PHE A 297 -52.54 6.70 19.96
C PHE A 297 -53.15 8.02 20.43
N SER A 298 -52.96 9.11 19.67
CA SER A 298 -53.64 10.39 19.94
C SER A 298 -55.15 10.24 19.81
N ASP A 299 -55.63 9.63 18.73
CA ASP A 299 -57.05 9.37 18.51
C ASP A 299 -57.62 8.47 19.61
N LEU A 300 -56.87 7.45 20.05
CA LEU A 300 -57.26 6.58 21.15
C LEU A 300 -57.37 7.37 22.46
N ALA A 301 -56.41 8.26 22.76
CA ALA A 301 -56.42 9.10 23.95
C ALA A 301 -57.62 10.06 23.95
N ASP A 302 -57.92 10.68 22.80
CA ASP A 302 -59.07 11.56 22.62
C ASP A 302 -60.39 10.81 22.81
N ASN A 303 -60.51 9.60 22.25
CA ASN A 303 -61.68 8.75 22.46
C ASN A 303 -61.85 8.33 23.93
N ILE A 304 -60.77 7.98 24.62
CA ILE A 304 -60.81 7.66 26.07
C ILE A 304 -61.24 8.89 26.87
N SER A 305 -60.72 10.07 26.56
CA SER A 305 -61.09 11.33 27.22
C SER A 305 -62.56 11.67 26.98
N GLY A 306 -63.04 11.53 25.74
CA GLY A 306 -64.45 11.71 25.38
C GLY A 306 -65.37 10.77 26.15
N ASN A 307 -65.08 9.47 26.12
CA ASN A 307 -65.85 8.47 26.87
C ASN A 307 -65.83 8.73 28.38
N SER A 308 -64.69 9.16 28.95
CA SER A 308 -64.60 9.53 30.37
C SER A 308 -65.53 10.69 30.73
N LYS A 309 -65.64 11.68 29.84
CA LYS A 309 -66.56 12.83 30.00
C LYS A 309 -68.02 12.40 29.91
N ASP A 310 -68.34 11.51 28.99
CA ASP A 310 -69.70 10.95 28.84
C ASP A 310 -70.10 10.14 30.07
N ILE A 311 -69.19 9.31 30.59
CA ILE A 311 -69.38 8.57 31.85
C ILE A 311 -69.64 9.54 33.01
N THR A 312 -68.83 10.59 33.14
CA THR A 312 -69.01 11.61 34.19
C THR A 312 -70.36 12.32 34.07
N THR A 313 -70.80 12.61 32.86
CA THR A 313 -72.12 13.21 32.61
C THR A 313 -73.24 12.24 32.95
N GLY A 314 -73.10 10.96 32.61
CA GLY A 314 -74.01 9.88 33.01
C GLY A 314 -74.13 9.76 34.53
N TYR A 315 -73.02 9.82 35.26
CA TYR A 315 -73.03 9.84 36.73
C TYR A 315 -73.81 11.04 37.28
N LYS A 316 -73.61 12.25 36.75
CA LYS A 316 -74.38 13.45 37.16
C LYS A 316 -75.87 13.30 36.90
N ASN A 317 -76.25 12.73 35.75
CA ASN A 317 -77.65 12.49 35.43
C ASN A 317 -78.27 11.45 36.38
N LEU A 318 -77.53 10.41 36.76
CA LEU A 318 -77.97 9.43 37.76
C LEU A 318 -78.11 10.05 39.15
N GLU A 319 -77.21 10.96 39.54
CA GLU A 319 -77.30 11.71 40.79
C GLU A 319 -78.55 12.61 40.81
N GLN A 320 -78.84 13.32 39.71
CA GLN A 320 -80.06 14.11 39.57
C GLN A 320 -81.33 13.26 39.61
N LEU A 321 -81.30 12.08 38.96
CA LEU A 321 -82.41 11.14 39.01
C LEU A 321 -82.62 10.63 40.43
N SER A 322 -81.55 10.27 41.14
CA SER A 322 -81.59 9.85 42.55
C SER A 322 -82.23 10.94 43.43
N TYR A 323 -81.78 12.19 43.29
CA TYR A 323 -82.36 13.33 43.99
C TYR A 323 -83.86 13.52 43.70
N SER A 324 -84.25 13.32 42.44
CA SER A 324 -85.64 13.42 42.01
C SER A 324 -86.51 12.30 42.59
N ILE A 325 -85.97 11.08 42.66
CA ILE A 325 -86.62 9.92 43.31
C ILE A 325 -86.75 10.13 44.81
N GLU A 326 -85.71 10.64 45.48
CA GLU A 326 -85.72 10.96 46.91
C GLU A 326 -86.84 11.97 47.22
N ARG A 327 -86.91 13.08 46.47
CA ARG A 327 -87.99 14.07 46.60
C ARG A 327 -89.37 13.50 46.31
N LEU A 328 -89.50 12.58 45.36
CA LEU A 328 -90.77 11.91 45.06
C LEU A 328 -91.19 11.01 46.23
N SER A 329 -90.25 10.26 46.80
CA SER A 329 -90.44 9.41 47.98
C SER A 329 -90.88 10.25 49.19
N GLU A 330 -90.21 11.38 49.46
CA GLU A 330 -90.61 12.32 50.52
C GLU A 330 -92.03 12.86 50.32
N ARG A 331 -92.41 13.23 49.09
CA ARG A 331 -93.78 13.68 48.79
C ARG A 331 -94.83 12.59 49.01
N ILE A 332 -94.53 11.35 48.61
CA ILE A 332 -95.45 10.21 48.82
C ILE A 332 -95.61 9.95 50.32
N ARG A 333 -94.51 9.96 51.08
CA ARG A 333 -94.52 9.76 52.54
C ARG A 333 -95.24 10.90 53.28
N GLY A 334 -95.08 12.15 52.85
CA GLY A 334 -95.83 13.29 53.38
C GLY A 334 -97.32 13.30 53.03
N TYR A 335 -97.73 12.56 52.00
CA TYR A 335 -99.14 12.36 51.66
C TYR A 335 -99.80 11.30 52.57
N ASP A 336 -99.02 10.33 53.06
CA ASP A 336 -99.45 9.27 53.98
C ASP A 336 -99.62 9.79 55.43
N ASP A 337 -98.80 10.77 55.84
CA ASP A 337 -98.86 11.43 57.16
C ASP A 337 -99.96 12.51 57.24
N GLY A 338 -100.56 12.88 56.11
CA GLY A 338 -101.65 13.87 56.01
C GLY A 338 -103.06 13.28 56.15
N SER A 339 -103.18 11.95 56.30
CA SER A 339 -104.46 11.24 56.45
C SER A 339 -104.88 10.92 57.90
N ASP A 340 -104.21 11.50 58.90
CA ASP A 340 -104.61 11.42 60.33
C ASP A 340 -105.12 12.78 60.88
N ILE A 341 -106.02 13.44 60.14
CA ILE A 341 -106.97 14.40 60.72
C ILE A 341 -108.37 14.12 60.16
N GLN A 342 -109.00 13.06 60.67
CA GLN A 342 -110.37 13.09 61.21
C GLN A 342 -110.61 11.88 62.11
#